data_AF-A0A833VD84-F1
#
_entry.id   AF-A0A833VD84-F1
#
_cell.length_a   1.000
_cell.length_b   1.000
_cell.length_c   1.000
_cell.angle_alpha   90.00
_cell.angle_beta   90.00
_cell.angle_gamma   90.00
#
_symmetry.space_group_name_H-M   'P 1'
#
loop_
_entity.id
_entity.type
_entity.pdbx_description
1 polymer ?
#
loop_
_entity_poly.entity_id
_entity_poly.type
_entity_poly.pdbx_seq_one_letter_code
_entity_poly.pdbx_strand_id
1 'polypeptide(L)'
;MFTVALEGPIHGEGSLPSPTLYRSIFSQIEEIGWEHLIKANEDLSSLTFRIIDEKGKYHVMEIMLSRNYPEAPPSINADLPYIPKMKWSNTSRLIDVINQFREHLKKLQVLWSTLECIDNNLSVIGPKEQSFGTAQRHISLCEDSSVLLHINPCKPNTLPECRFLGSDQKVDLLLKNWKKNSRNWKIDKAFHENLATILETELPQPPIATTTAAQKGDETMDCGICYAQYLPIGLLMFYLGIAHIVQNQLLSKSPVDS
;
A
#
# COMPACT_ATOMS: atom_id res chain seq x y z
N MET A 1 32.98 38.42 -10.62
CA MET A 1 34.05 37.58 -10.04
C MET A 1 33.70 37.40 -8.57
N PHE A 2 32.94 36.35 -8.24
CA PHE A 2 32.61 36.01 -6.86
C PHE A 2 32.87 34.52 -6.71
N THR A 3 33.97 34.23 -6.02
CA THR A 3 34.38 32.90 -5.57
C THR A 3 33.56 32.58 -4.32
N VAL A 4 32.83 31.48 -4.32
CA VAL A 4 32.27 30.91 -3.09
C VAL A 4 33.04 29.63 -2.80
N ALA A 5 33.62 29.60 -1.61
CA ALA A 5 34.52 28.58 -1.12
C ALA A 5 33.80 27.23 -0.96
N LEU A 6 34.49 26.17 -1.39
CA LEU A 6 34.17 24.80 -1.03
C LEU A 6 34.84 24.53 0.32
N GLU A 7 34.04 24.33 1.36
CA GLU A 7 34.48 23.70 2.60
C GLU A 7 33.77 22.35 2.76
N GLY A 8 34.57 21.29 2.92
CA GLY A 8 34.20 20.01 3.53
C GLY A 8 35.30 19.63 4.55
N PRO A 9 35.32 18.42 5.17
CA PRO A 9 34.43 17.24 5.06
C PRO A 9 33.76 16.91 6.43
N ILE A 10 32.95 15.87 6.70
CA ILE A 10 33.23 14.42 6.81
C ILE A 10 31.89 13.64 6.97
N HIS A 11 31.61 12.63 6.12
CA HIS A 11 31.28 11.22 6.44
C HIS A 11 30.56 10.50 5.28
N GLY A 12 31.23 9.51 4.69
CA GLY A 12 30.66 8.51 3.77
C GLY A 12 30.89 8.78 2.28
N GLU A 13 32.08 8.47 1.75
CA GLU A 13 32.39 8.56 0.32
C GLU A 13 31.54 7.59 -0.53
N GLY A 14 30.42 8.12 -1.02
CA GLY A 14 29.81 7.68 -2.27
C GLY A 14 30.49 8.37 -3.44
N SER A 15 31.35 7.66 -4.17
CA SER A 15 31.88 8.13 -5.45
C SER A 15 30.71 8.47 -6.38
N LEU A 16 30.61 9.73 -6.83
CA LEU A 16 29.58 10.18 -7.77
C LEU A 16 29.62 9.33 -9.05
N PRO A 17 28.46 9.04 -9.67
CA PRO A 17 28.39 8.37 -10.97
C PRO A 17 29.30 9.02 -12.02
N SER A 18 29.79 8.25 -13.00
CA SER A 18 30.59 8.81 -14.08
C SER A 18 29.76 9.80 -14.93
N PRO A 19 30.36 10.84 -15.53
CA PRO A 19 29.61 11.79 -16.37
C PRO A 19 28.85 11.14 -17.54
N THR A 20 29.35 10.01 -18.07
CA THR A 20 28.68 9.23 -19.11
C THR A 20 27.44 8.53 -18.58
N LEU A 21 27.51 7.99 -17.35
CA LEU A 21 26.38 7.36 -16.68
C LEU A 21 25.28 8.39 -16.37
N TYR A 22 25.65 9.56 -15.86
CA TYR A 22 24.71 10.68 -15.64
C TYR A 22 23.94 11.02 -16.91
N ARG A 23 24.64 11.28 -18.03
CA ARG A 23 24.00 11.59 -19.31
C ARG A 23 23.07 10.47 -19.79
N SER A 24 23.47 9.22 -19.60
CA SER A 24 22.64 8.06 -19.94
C SER A 24 21.35 8.01 -19.13
N ILE A 25 21.42 8.23 -17.80
CA ILE A 25 20.25 8.25 -16.93
C ILE A 25 19.32 9.41 -17.30
N PHE A 26 19.86 10.61 -17.53
CA PHE A 26 19.06 11.76 -17.96
C PHE A 26 18.33 11.51 -19.28
N SER A 27 19.00 10.91 -20.27
CA SER A 27 18.36 10.51 -21.52
C SER A 27 17.24 9.47 -21.31
N GLN A 28 17.41 8.55 -20.37
CA GLN A 28 16.38 7.57 -20.02
C GLN A 28 15.18 8.19 -19.29
N ILE A 29 15.41 9.21 -18.45
CA ILE A 29 14.33 9.99 -17.83
C ILE A 29 13.54 10.76 -18.90
N GLU A 30 14.24 11.40 -19.84
CA GLU A 30 13.61 12.10 -20.96
C GLU A 30 12.75 11.16 -21.83
N GLU A 31 13.23 9.95 -22.09
CA GLU A 31 12.47 8.91 -22.80
C GLU A 31 11.19 8.48 -22.05
N ILE A 32 11.23 8.45 -20.72
CA ILE A 32 10.05 8.16 -19.89
C ILE A 32 9.08 9.35 -19.85
N GLY A 33 9.61 10.57 -19.94
CA GLY A 33 8.87 11.82 -19.77
C GLY A 33 9.10 12.42 -18.38
N TRP A 34 9.58 13.67 -18.35
CA TRP A 34 9.90 14.41 -17.13
C TRP A 34 8.67 14.68 -16.26
N GLU A 35 7.49 14.78 -16.87
CA GLU A 35 6.20 14.96 -16.18
C GLU A 35 5.83 13.79 -15.26
N HIS A 36 6.43 12.62 -15.49
CA HIS A 36 6.23 11.44 -14.63
C HIS A 36 7.22 11.40 -13.46
N LEU A 37 8.32 12.16 -13.49
CA LEU A 37 9.31 12.17 -12.43
C LEU A 37 8.84 13.04 -11.25
N ILE A 38 8.67 12.44 -10.08
CA ILE A 38 8.31 13.14 -8.84
C ILE A 38 9.56 13.66 -8.13
N LYS A 39 10.58 12.82 -8.03
CA LYS A 39 11.80 13.10 -7.27
C LYS A 39 12.97 12.34 -7.87
N ALA A 40 14.16 12.95 -7.83
CA ALA A 40 15.43 12.28 -8.03
C ALA A 40 16.39 12.70 -6.92
N ASN A 41 17.19 11.77 -6.39
CA ASN A 41 18.30 12.13 -5.51
C ASN A 41 19.41 12.83 -6.30
N GLU A 42 20.20 13.69 -5.63
CA GLU A 42 21.28 14.45 -6.28
C GLU A 42 22.32 13.54 -6.96
N ASP A 43 22.60 12.39 -6.35
CA ASP A 43 23.53 11.37 -6.87
C ASP A 43 22.87 10.38 -7.85
N LEU A 44 21.60 10.58 -8.18
CA LEU A 44 20.75 9.68 -8.98
C LEU A 44 20.68 8.24 -8.48
N SER A 45 21.00 7.99 -7.19
CA SER A 45 20.85 6.66 -6.58
C SER A 45 19.41 6.20 -6.48
N SER A 46 18.46 7.14 -6.48
CA SER A 46 17.02 6.87 -6.47
C SER A 46 16.27 7.83 -7.39
N LEU A 47 15.31 7.29 -8.14
CA LEU A 47 14.37 7.99 -9.00
C LEU A 47 12.95 7.57 -8.64
N THR A 48 12.07 8.53 -8.37
CA THR A 48 10.68 8.28 -8.02
C THR A 48 9.77 8.74 -9.16
N PHE A 49 8.98 7.82 -9.71
CA PHE A 49 8.05 8.07 -10.80
C PHE A 49 6.59 7.91 -10.36
N ARG A 50 5.73 8.75 -10.93
CA ARG A 50 4.28 8.62 -10.92
C ARG A 50 3.83 7.82 -12.13
N ILE A 51 3.04 6.78 -11.90
CA ILE A 51 2.52 5.90 -12.96
C ILE A 51 1.01 5.84 -12.82
N ILE A 52 0.30 6.01 -13.94
CA ILE A 52 -1.16 5.91 -14.01
C ILE A 52 -1.52 4.51 -14.49
N ASP A 53 -2.42 3.83 -13.80
CA ASP A 53 -2.96 2.55 -14.24
C ASP A 53 -4.13 2.72 -15.24
N GLU A 54 -4.68 1.60 -15.73
CA GLU A 54 -5.77 1.62 -16.71
C GLU A 54 -7.10 2.16 -16.17
N LYS A 55 -7.25 2.26 -14.84
CA LYS A 55 -8.42 2.86 -14.18
C LYS A 55 -8.17 4.33 -13.81
N GLY A 56 -7.05 4.92 -14.23
CA GLY A 56 -6.71 6.31 -13.93
C GLY A 56 -6.20 6.53 -12.51
N LYS A 57 -5.90 5.47 -11.74
CA LYS A 57 -5.34 5.61 -10.39
C LYS A 57 -3.83 5.83 -10.46
N TYR A 58 -3.34 6.68 -9.58
CA TYR A 58 -1.92 7.01 -9.50
C TYR A 58 -1.19 6.07 -8.56
N HIS A 59 -0.04 5.58 -9.02
CA HIS A 59 0.89 4.73 -8.30
C HIS A 59 2.25 5.41 -8.24
N VAL A 60 2.92 5.31 -7.10
CA VAL A 60 4.29 5.84 -6.94
C VAL A 60 5.25 4.67 -6.93
N MET A 61 6.24 4.71 -7.82
CA MET A 61 7.30 3.72 -7.91
C MET A 61 8.65 4.40 -7.71
N GLU A 62 9.40 3.90 -6.75
CA GLU A 62 10.80 4.26 -6.55
C GLU A 62 11.69 3.23 -7.25
N ILE A 63 12.63 3.70 -8.05
CA ILE A 63 13.68 2.91 -8.69
C ILE A 63 15.00 3.26 -8.01
N MET A 64 15.66 2.28 -7.43
CA MET A 64 16.97 2.42 -6.82
C MET A 64 18.05 1.88 -7.77
N LEU A 65 19.02 2.73 -8.07
CA LEU A 65 20.14 2.44 -8.96
C LEU A 65 21.36 2.08 -8.10
N SER A 66 21.81 0.83 -8.19
CA SER A 66 23.05 0.42 -7.56
C SER A 66 24.27 1.01 -8.29
N ARG A 67 25.45 1.01 -7.65
CA ARG A 67 26.70 1.46 -8.29
C ARG A 67 27.09 0.66 -9.53
N ASN A 68 26.58 -0.56 -9.66
CA ASN A 68 26.85 -1.45 -10.80
C ASN A 68 25.81 -1.28 -11.92
N TYR A 69 24.89 -0.31 -11.82
CA TYR A 69 23.97 -0.01 -12.90
C TYR A 69 24.73 0.53 -14.13
N PRO A 70 24.44 0.07 -15.36
CA PRO A 70 23.34 -0.82 -15.76
C PRO A 70 23.69 -2.32 -15.83
N GLU A 71 24.89 -2.74 -15.47
CA GLU A 71 25.31 -4.16 -15.48
C GLU A 71 24.45 -5.00 -14.51
N ALA A 72 24.09 -4.42 -13.36
CA ALA A 72 23.12 -4.98 -12.43
C ALA A 72 21.73 -4.35 -12.61
N PRO A 73 20.64 -5.13 -12.42
CA PRO A 73 19.28 -4.60 -12.48
C PRO A 73 19.05 -3.54 -11.41
N PRO A 74 18.23 -2.51 -11.70
CA PRO A 74 17.71 -1.66 -10.65
C PRO A 74 16.75 -2.44 -9.75
N SER A 75 16.67 -2.06 -8.47
CA SER A 75 15.62 -2.52 -7.57
C SER A 75 14.46 -1.51 -7.60
N ILE A 76 13.25 -2.00 -7.32
CA ILE A 76 12.07 -1.14 -7.25
C ILE A 76 11.34 -1.30 -5.91
N ASN A 77 10.70 -0.23 -5.49
CA ASN A 77 9.81 -0.20 -4.34
C ASN A 77 8.53 0.56 -4.70
N ALA A 78 7.40 0.08 -4.21
CA ALA A 78 6.08 0.66 -4.44
C ALA A 78 5.09 0.11 -3.40
N ASP A 79 4.00 0.84 -3.15
CA ASP A 79 2.88 0.36 -2.32
C ASP A 79 2.07 -0.69 -3.08
N LEU A 80 2.59 -1.91 -3.16
CA LEU A 80 1.98 -3.06 -3.84
C LEU A 80 1.99 -4.29 -2.93
N PRO A 81 1.04 -5.22 -3.10
CA PRO A 81 0.95 -6.40 -2.25
C PRO A 81 2.17 -7.33 -2.43
N TYR A 82 2.82 -7.23 -3.60
CA TYR A 82 4.11 -7.84 -3.87
C TYR A 82 4.79 -7.11 -5.03
N ILE A 83 6.11 -7.03 -4.95
CA ILE A 83 6.96 -6.40 -5.96
C ILE A 83 7.25 -7.40 -7.09
N PRO A 84 7.05 -7.03 -8.37
CA PRO A 84 7.34 -7.93 -9.48
C PRO A 84 8.84 -8.13 -9.64
N LYS A 85 9.24 -9.35 -10.01
CA LYS A 85 10.62 -9.63 -10.38
C LYS A 85 10.92 -9.01 -11.75
N MET A 86 11.80 -8.01 -11.77
CA MET A 86 12.21 -7.34 -13.01
C MET A 86 13.05 -8.27 -13.88
N LYS A 87 12.68 -8.35 -15.16
CA LYS A 87 13.54 -8.90 -16.21
C LYS A 87 14.48 -7.80 -16.65
N TRP A 88 15.77 -8.09 -16.65
CA TRP A 88 16.82 -7.13 -16.95
C TRP A 88 17.93 -7.79 -17.77
N SER A 89 18.51 -7.01 -18.68
CA SER A 89 19.64 -7.38 -19.51
C SER A 89 20.53 -6.16 -19.72
N ASN A 90 21.72 -6.35 -20.31
CA ASN A 90 22.65 -5.26 -20.59
C ASN A 90 22.14 -4.24 -21.63
N THR A 91 21.09 -4.58 -22.40
CA THR A 91 20.42 -3.67 -23.32
C THR A 91 19.18 -3.02 -22.73
N SER A 92 18.79 -3.40 -21.51
CA SER A 92 17.62 -2.86 -20.84
C SER A 92 17.83 -1.43 -20.35
N ARG A 93 16.74 -0.68 -20.34
CA ARG A 93 16.67 0.74 -19.92
C ARG A 93 15.57 0.93 -18.87
N LEU A 94 15.54 2.09 -18.22
CA LEU A 94 14.53 2.41 -17.21
C LEU A 94 13.10 2.32 -17.76
N ILE A 95 12.89 2.64 -19.04
CA ILE A 95 11.58 2.49 -19.69
C ILE A 95 11.08 1.03 -19.67
N ASP A 96 11.96 0.03 -19.73
CA ASP A 96 11.59 -1.38 -19.62
C ASP A 96 11.08 -1.73 -18.21
N VAL A 97 11.63 -1.07 -17.19
CA VAL A 97 11.16 -1.20 -15.79
C VAL A 97 9.76 -0.60 -15.67
N ILE A 98 9.55 0.61 -16.22
CA ILE A 98 8.25 1.29 -16.23
C ILE A 98 7.19 0.42 -16.94
N ASN A 99 7.53 -0.15 -18.09
CA ASN A 99 6.61 -1.00 -18.86
C ASN A 99 6.29 -2.30 -18.12
N GLN A 100 7.28 -2.98 -17.53
CA GLN A 100 7.03 -4.16 -16.71
C GLN A 100 6.18 -3.85 -15.48
N PHE A 101 6.37 -2.68 -14.85
CA PHE A 101 5.54 -2.23 -13.75
C PHE A 101 4.10 -1.99 -14.19
N ARG A 102 3.86 -1.30 -15.31
CA ARG A 102 2.51 -1.10 -15.87
C ARG A 102 1.78 -2.42 -16.13
N GLU A 103 2.46 -3.40 -16.72
CA GLU A 103 1.90 -4.75 -16.92
C GLU A 103 1.59 -5.47 -15.60
N HIS A 104 2.39 -5.19 -14.57
CA HIS A 104 2.13 -5.72 -13.23
C HIS A 104 0.89 -5.08 -12.59
N LEU A 105 0.70 -3.76 -12.73
CA LEU A 105 -0.50 -3.07 -12.23
C LEU A 105 -1.77 -3.63 -12.89
N LYS A 106 -1.74 -3.95 -14.19
CA LYS A 106 -2.87 -4.60 -14.88
C LYS A 106 -3.27 -5.92 -14.22
N LYS A 107 -2.30 -6.75 -13.82
CA LYS A 107 -2.57 -8.03 -13.13
C LYS A 107 -3.21 -7.80 -11.75
N LEU A 108 -2.80 -6.75 -11.05
CA LEU A 108 -3.33 -6.39 -9.73
C LEU A 108 -4.73 -5.76 -9.78
N GLN A 109 -5.24 -5.36 -10.96
CA GLN A 109 -6.60 -4.80 -11.07
C GLN A 109 -7.68 -5.76 -10.59
N VAL A 110 -7.48 -7.07 -10.78
CA VAL A 110 -8.41 -8.09 -10.25
C VAL A 110 -8.46 -8.00 -8.73
N LEU A 111 -7.30 -7.91 -8.06
CA LEU A 111 -7.24 -7.78 -6.61
C LEU A 111 -7.96 -6.53 -6.12
N TRP A 112 -7.62 -5.37 -6.67
CA TRP A 112 -8.20 -4.12 -6.22
C TRP A 112 -9.71 -4.05 -6.49
N SER A 113 -10.19 -4.65 -7.57
CA SER A 113 -11.63 -4.77 -7.84
C SER A 113 -12.33 -5.71 -6.85
N THR A 114 -11.69 -6.81 -6.46
CA THR A 114 -12.22 -7.71 -5.40
C THR A 114 -12.28 -6.99 -4.05
N LEU A 115 -11.24 -6.25 -3.69
CA LEU A 115 -11.21 -5.47 -2.45
C LEU A 115 -12.27 -4.35 -2.47
N GLU A 116 -12.41 -3.63 -3.57
CA GLU A 116 -13.47 -2.62 -3.76
C GLU A 116 -14.88 -3.25 -3.66
N CYS A 117 -15.07 -4.46 -4.19
CA CYS A 117 -16.33 -5.19 -4.02
C CYS A 117 -16.60 -5.55 -2.55
N ILE A 118 -15.57 -5.94 -1.79
CA ILE A 118 -15.69 -6.16 -0.34
C ILE A 118 -16.07 -4.86 0.36
N ASP A 119 -15.31 -3.78 0.11
CA ASP A 119 -15.46 -2.48 0.74
C ASP A 119 -16.85 -1.87 0.48
N ASN A 120 -17.42 -2.10 -0.69
CA ASN A 120 -18.74 -1.57 -1.08
C ASN A 120 -19.93 -2.42 -0.60
N ASN A 121 -19.73 -3.69 -0.23
CA ASN A 121 -20.85 -4.61 0.09
C ASN A 121 -20.83 -5.12 1.53
N LEU A 122 -19.73 -4.94 2.27
CA LEU A 122 -19.56 -5.47 3.62
C LEU A 122 -19.15 -4.37 4.61
N SER A 123 -19.54 -4.53 5.88
CA SER A 123 -19.11 -3.63 6.95
C SER A 123 -17.64 -3.84 7.32
N VAL A 124 -16.74 -3.11 6.66
CA VAL A 124 -15.28 -3.17 6.87
C VAL A 124 -14.87 -2.30 8.06
N ILE A 125 -14.26 -2.93 9.06
CA ILE A 125 -13.69 -2.30 10.26
C ILE A 125 -12.31 -1.69 9.94
N GLY A 126 -11.51 -2.38 9.14
CA GLY A 126 -10.19 -1.92 8.74
C GLY A 126 -9.51 -2.75 7.65
N PRO A 127 -8.37 -2.28 7.12
CA PRO A 127 -7.68 -1.03 7.47
C PRO A 127 -8.46 0.21 7.04
N LYS A 128 -8.34 1.32 7.79
CA LYS A 128 -8.95 2.60 7.42
C LYS A 128 -8.15 3.38 6.37
N GLU A 129 -6.86 3.07 6.25
CA GLU A 129 -5.99 3.65 5.24
C GLU A 129 -6.14 2.92 3.91
N GLN A 130 -6.31 3.68 2.84
CA GLN A 130 -6.42 3.16 1.47
C GLN A 130 -5.01 2.91 0.91
N SER A 131 -4.41 1.78 1.25
CA SER A 131 -3.14 1.31 0.69
C SER A 131 -3.39 0.30 -0.44
N PHE A 132 -2.68 0.47 -1.55
CA PHE A 132 -2.69 -0.48 -2.68
C PHE A 132 -1.96 -1.78 -2.35
N GLY A 133 -1.05 -1.75 -1.37
CA GLY A 133 -0.32 -2.91 -0.87
C GLY A 133 -1.10 -3.80 0.10
N THR A 134 -2.22 -3.32 0.64
CA THR A 134 -2.92 -4.04 1.72
C THR A 134 -4.02 -4.97 1.20
N ALA A 135 -3.69 -6.26 1.11
CA ALA A 135 -4.58 -7.33 0.64
C ALA A 135 -5.39 -8.03 1.76
N GLN A 136 -5.58 -7.36 2.90
CA GLN A 136 -6.39 -7.87 4.00
C GLN A 136 -7.58 -6.96 4.28
N ARG A 137 -8.66 -7.54 4.80
CA ARG A 137 -9.86 -6.81 5.24
C ARG A 137 -10.38 -7.40 6.54
N HIS A 138 -10.56 -6.55 7.54
CA HIS A 138 -11.21 -6.88 8.80
C HIS A 138 -12.67 -6.46 8.71
N ILE A 139 -13.58 -7.43 8.77
CA ILE A 139 -15.00 -7.26 8.49
C ILE A 139 -15.81 -7.61 9.73
N SER A 140 -16.80 -6.79 10.06
CA SER A 140 -17.78 -7.11 11.10
C SER A 140 -18.73 -8.20 10.61
N LEU A 141 -19.01 -9.19 11.45
CA LEU A 141 -20.02 -10.22 11.19
C LEU A 141 -21.29 -9.97 12.02
N CYS A 142 -21.13 -9.59 13.28
CA CYS A 142 -22.20 -9.13 14.18
C CYS A 142 -21.61 -8.21 15.28
N GLU A 143 -22.43 -7.81 16.26
CA GLU A 143 -22.07 -6.84 17.31
C GLU A 143 -20.75 -7.15 18.05
N ASP A 144 -20.44 -8.42 18.28
CA ASP A 144 -19.31 -8.91 19.05
C ASP A 144 -18.45 -9.96 18.28
N SER A 145 -18.61 -10.04 16.95
CA SER A 145 -17.78 -10.93 16.14
C SER A 145 -17.37 -10.34 14.81
N SER A 146 -16.18 -10.73 14.36
CA SER A 146 -15.57 -10.22 13.14
C SER A 146 -14.65 -11.26 12.50
N VAL A 147 -14.26 -11.02 11.26
CA VAL A 147 -13.33 -11.85 10.52
C VAL A 147 -12.25 -11.01 9.87
N LEU A 148 -10.99 -11.39 10.08
CA LEU A 148 -9.86 -10.89 9.32
C LEU A 148 -9.65 -11.82 8.12
N LEU A 149 -9.84 -11.28 6.91
CA LEU A 149 -9.62 -11.97 5.65
C LEU A 149 -8.26 -11.58 5.07
N HIS A 150 -7.53 -12.59 4.60
CA HIS A 150 -6.31 -12.42 3.82
C HIS A 150 -6.61 -12.88 2.38
N ILE A 151 -6.68 -11.92 1.46
CA ILE A 151 -6.99 -12.16 0.06
C ILE A 151 -5.68 -12.45 -0.66
N ASN A 152 -5.61 -13.56 -1.40
CA ASN A 152 -4.42 -13.90 -2.18
C ASN A 152 -4.26 -12.90 -3.34
N PRO A 153 -3.19 -12.09 -3.39
CA PRO A 153 -3.00 -11.08 -4.43
C PRO A 153 -2.93 -11.65 -5.86
N CYS A 154 -2.43 -12.88 -6.00
CA CYS A 154 -2.28 -13.56 -7.27
C CYS A 154 -3.56 -14.30 -7.70
N LYS A 155 -4.46 -14.60 -6.75
CA LYS A 155 -5.74 -15.31 -6.98
C LYS A 155 -6.87 -14.71 -6.11
N PRO A 156 -7.29 -13.46 -6.35
CA PRO A 156 -8.16 -12.74 -5.42
C PRO A 156 -9.56 -13.34 -5.27
N ASN A 157 -10.04 -14.05 -6.30
CA ASN A 157 -11.38 -14.64 -6.33
C ASN A 157 -11.44 -16.07 -5.77
N THR A 158 -10.34 -16.60 -5.22
CA THR A 158 -10.34 -17.90 -4.53
C THR A 158 -10.71 -17.75 -3.06
N LEU A 159 -11.04 -18.87 -2.40
CA LEU A 159 -11.30 -18.92 -0.97
C LEU A 159 -10.15 -18.22 -0.20
N PRO A 160 -10.43 -17.14 0.56
CA PRO A 160 -9.40 -16.42 1.31
C PRO A 160 -8.97 -17.21 2.54
N GLU A 161 -7.81 -16.88 3.10
CA GLU A 161 -7.50 -17.28 4.47
C GLU A 161 -8.28 -16.38 5.44
N CYS A 162 -8.74 -16.92 6.56
CA CYS A 162 -9.55 -16.17 7.51
C CYS A 162 -9.16 -16.44 8.95
N ARG A 163 -9.28 -15.41 9.80
CA ARG A 163 -9.20 -15.51 11.25
C ARG A 163 -10.44 -14.89 11.86
N PHE A 164 -11.23 -15.70 12.57
CA PHE A 164 -12.41 -15.23 13.29
C PHE A 164 -12.03 -14.67 14.65
N LEU A 165 -12.73 -13.62 15.07
CA LEU A 165 -12.59 -12.98 16.38
C LEU A 165 -13.98 -12.80 16.99
N GLY A 166 -14.12 -13.10 18.27
CA GLY A 166 -15.39 -13.03 19.01
C GLY A 166 -15.36 -13.97 20.22
N SER A 167 -16.52 -14.25 20.81
CA SER A 167 -16.63 -15.26 21.87
C SER A 167 -16.36 -16.67 21.34
N ASP A 168 -15.85 -17.55 22.20
CA ASP A 168 -15.47 -18.93 21.82
C ASP A 168 -16.62 -19.68 21.13
N GLN A 169 -17.84 -19.55 21.68
CA GLN A 169 -19.03 -20.20 21.12
C GLN A 169 -19.34 -19.76 19.68
N LYS A 170 -19.19 -18.45 19.39
CA LYS A 170 -19.41 -17.90 18.04
C LYS A 170 -18.30 -18.30 17.09
N VAL A 171 -17.05 -18.22 17.55
CA VAL A 171 -15.88 -18.60 16.75
C VAL A 171 -15.92 -20.09 16.39
N ASP A 172 -16.28 -20.96 17.32
CA ASP A 172 -16.41 -22.41 17.06
C ASP A 172 -17.47 -22.71 16.01
N LEU A 173 -18.62 -22.02 16.06
CA LEU A 173 -19.67 -22.14 15.06
C LEU A 173 -19.20 -21.68 13.68
N LEU A 174 -18.57 -20.50 13.60
CA LEU A 174 -18.04 -19.94 12.35
C LEU A 174 -16.97 -20.86 11.73
N LEU A 175 -16.05 -21.39 12.56
CA LEU A 175 -15.03 -22.34 12.12
C LEU A 175 -15.64 -23.65 11.62
N LYS A 176 -16.68 -24.16 12.27
CA LYS A 176 -17.41 -25.36 11.84
C LYS A 176 -18.07 -25.14 10.48
N ASN A 177 -18.78 -24.02 10.31
CA ASN A 177 -19.42 -23.65 9.06
C ASN A 177 -18.40 -23.46 7.93
N TRP A 178 -17.31 -22.73 8.22
CA TRP A 178 -16.20 -22.53 7.29
C TRP A 178 -15.61 -23.85 6.79
N LYS A 179 -15.26 -24.77 7.71
CA LYS A 179 -14.69 -26.08 7.35
C LYS A 179 -15.66 -26.91 6.52
N LYS A 180 -16.95 -26.94 6.89
CA LYS A 180 -18.01 -27.68 6.21
C LYS A 180 -18.25 -27.15 4.79
N ASN A 181 -18.30 -25.82 4.62
CA ASN A 181 -18.81 -25.18 3.41
C ASN A 181 -17.72 -24.61 2.49
N SER A 182 -16.45 -24.61 2.90
CA SER A 182 -15.30 -24.10 2.12
C SER A 182 -15.25 -24.59 0.67
N ARG A 183 -15.66 -25.85 0.43
CA ARG A 183 -15.71 -26.48 -0.90
C ARG A 183 -16.77 -25.89 -1.83
N ASN A 184 -17.72 -25.13 -1.28
CA ASN A 184 -18.79 -24.49 -2.03
C ASN A 184 -18.40 -23.09 -2.52
N TRP A 185 -17.17 -22.62 -2.28
CA TRP A 185 -16.68 -21.35 -2.81
C TRP A 185 -16.65 -21.38 -4.34
N LYS A 186 -17.33 -20.42 -4.97
CA LYS A 186 -17.45 -20.31 -6.42
C LYS A 186 -16.73 -19.07 -6.95
N ILE A 187 -15.74 -19.26 -7.81
CA ILE A 187 -14.87 -18.16 -8.31
C ILE A 187 -15.65 -17.12 -9.14
N ASP A 188 -16.75 -17.53 -9.77
CA ASP A 188 -17.64 -16.72 -10.58
C ASP A 188 -18.74 -15.99 -9.78
N LYS A 189 -18.88 -16.30 -8.48
CA LYS A 189 -19.86 -15.67 -7.60
C LYS A 189 -19.25 -14.46 -6.90
N ALA A 190 -20.09 -13.44 -6.62
CA ALA A 190 -19.66 -12.26 -5.89
C ALA A 190 -19.09 -12.63 -4.50
N PHE A 191 -18.02 -11.94 -4.09
CA PHE A 191 -17.25 -12.30 -2.90
C PHE A 191 -18.10 -12.33 -1.62
N HIS A 192 -18.92 -11.29 -1.42
CA HIS A 192 -19.79 -11.17 -0.25
C HIS A 192 -20.85 -12.28 -0.19
N GLU A 193 -21.41 -12.69 -1.34
CA GLU A 193 -22.38 -13.76 -1.41
C GLU A 193 -21.75 -15.14 -1.12
N ASN A 194 -20.52 -15.37 -1.60
CA ASN A 194 -19.75 -16.57 -1.22
C ASN A 194 -19.53 -16.61 0.28
N LEU A 195 -19.08 -15.50 0.86
CA LEU A 195 -18.78 -15.40 2.29
C LEU A 195 -20.04 -15.67 3.13
N ALA A 196 -21.17 -15.06 2.80
CA ALA A 196 -22.46 -15.29 3.47
C ALA A 196 -22.89 -16.77 3.37
N THR A 197 -22.73 -17.37 2.19
CA THR A 197 -23.08 -18.78 1.94
C THR A 197 -22.23 -19.73 2.79
N ILE A 198 -20.93 -19.45 2.92
CA ILE A 198 -20.01 -20.32 3.65
C ILE A 198 -20.21 -20.21 5.15
N LEU A 199 -20.41 -18.99 5.64
CA LEU A 199 -20.62 -18.72 7.05
C LEU A 199 -22.04 -19.09 7.52
N GLU A 200 -22.98 -19.32 6.59
CA GLU A 200 -24.40 -19.54 6.88
C GLU A 200 -25.00 -18.39 7.71
N THR A 201 -24.59 -17.15 7.41
CA THR A 201 -25.03 -15.94 8.11
C THR A 201 -25.30 -14.81 7.14
N GLU A 202 -26.26 -13.95 7.47
CA GLU A 202 -26.39 -12.65 6.83
C GLU A 202 -25.23 -11.75 7.28
N LEU A 203 -24.63 -11.06 6.31
CA LEU A 203 -23.49 -10.18 6.57
C LEU A 203 -23.94 -8.73 6.64
N PRO A 204 -23.46 -7.95 7.61
CA PRO A 204 -23.83 -6.56 7.75
C PRO A 204 -23.28 -5.77 6.55
N GLN A 205 -24.18 -4.99 5.95
CA GLN A 205 -23.84 -4.07 4.87
C GLN A 205 -23.16 -2.81 5.42
N PRO A 206 -22.43 -2.05 4.58
CA PRO A 206 -21.90 -0.75 4.97
C PRO A 206 -23.04 0.18 5.43
N PRO A 207 -22.82 1.03 6.45
CA PRO A 207 -23.82 2.00 6.84
C PRO A 207 -24.15 2.94 5.67
N ILE A 208 -25.43 3.04 5.32
CA ILE A 208 -25.90 3.92 4.23
C ILE A 208 -25.68 5.37 4.68
N ALA A 209 -24.99 6.17 3.87
CA ALA A 209 -24.68 7.59 4.14
C ALA A 209 -25.91 8.55 4.11
N THR A 210 -27.13 8.03 4.21
CA THR A 210 -28.36 8.83 4.20
C THR A 210 -29.21 8.55 5.42
N THR A 211 -29.50 9.64 6.15
CA THR A 211 -30.50 9.82 7.22
C THR A 211 -29.92 9.83 8.64
N THR A 212 -29.78 11.05 9.15
CA THR A 212 -29.67 11.42 10.58
C THR A 212 -28.55 10.74 11.37
N ALA A 213 -27.35 11.33 11.27
CA ALA A 213 -26.40 11.38 12.38
C ALA A 213 -27.00 12.24 13.53
N ALA A 214 -28.06 11.75 14.14
CA ALA A 214 -28.49 12.20 15.45
C ALA A 214 -27.54 11.55 16.46
N GLN A 215 -26.54 12.32 16.88
CA GLN A 215 -25.92 12.27 18.20
C GLN A 215 -26.01 10.91 18.92
N LYS A 216 -25.20 9.95 18.50
CA LYS A 216 -24.42 9.19 19.47
C LYS A 216 -22.99 9.62 19.23
N GLY A 217 -22.42 10.34 20.20
CA GLY A 217 -20.98 10.55 20.23
C GLY A 217 -20.35 9.18 20.17
N ASP A 218 -19.77 8.86 19.02
CA ASP A 218 -18.91 7.71 18.88
C ASP A 218 -17.68 8.08 19.70
N GLU A 219 -17.72 7.75 20.99
CA GLU A 219 -16.52 7.64 21.81
C GLU A 219 -15.64 6.64 21.08
N THR A 220 -14.76 7.16 20.24
CA THR A 220 -13.71 6.37 19.62
C THR A 220 -12.87 5.84 20.77
N MET A 221 -13.14 4.59 21.16
CA MET A 221 -12.45 3.93 22.26
C MET A 221 -10.99 3.79 21.85
N ASP A 222 -10.15 4.66 22.39
CA ASP A 222 -8.71 4.51 22.29
C ASP A 222 -8.30 3.20 22.96
N CYS A 223 -7.29 2.52 22.41
CA CYS A 223 -6.77 1.31 23.03
C CYS A 223 -6.39 1.60 24.50
N GLY A 224 -6.97 0.89 25.47
CA GLY A 224 -6.70 1.11 26.91
C GLY A 224 -5.27 0.81 27.38
N ILE A 225 -4.36 0.51 26.46
CA ILE A 225 -2.92 0.29 26.73
C ILE A 225 -2.10 1.42 26.11
N CYS A 226 -2.23 1.64 24.80
CA CYS A 226 -1.39 2.61 24.08
C CYS A 226 -2.09 3.94 23.78
N TYR A 227 -3.37 4.07 24.12
CA TYR A 227 -4.24 5.20 23.79
C TYR A 227 -4.23 5.57 22.30
N ALA A 228 -3.81 4.63 21.45
CA ALA A 228 -3.81 4.82 20.01
C ALA A 228 -5.17 4.42 19.46
N GLN A 229 -5.72 5.27 18.61
CA GLN A 229 -6.96 5.01 17.88
C GLN A 229 -6.76 3.95 16.79
N TYR A 230 -5.55 3.89 16.21
CA TYR A 230 -5.16 2.91 15.20
C TYR A 230 -3.70 2.48 15.42
N LEU A 231 -3.42 1.19 15.23
CA LEU A 231 -2.05 0.71 15.14
C LEU A 231 -1.57 0.86 13.69
N PRO A 232 -0.36 1.37 13.43
CA PRO A 232 0.20 1.37 12.09
C PRO A 232 0.39 -0.07 11.62
N ILE A 233 -0.36 -0.48 10.60
CA ILE A 233 -0.22 -1.78 9.96
C ILE A 233 0.76 -1.58 8.79
N GLY A 234 1.99 -2.08 8.93
CA GLY A 234 2.97 -2.12 7.85
C GLY A 234 4.22 -1.30 8.12
N LEU A 235 5.38 -1.94 7.94
CA LEU A 235 6.73 -1.41 8.09
C LEU A 235 7.11 -0.26 7.13
N LEU A 236 6.16 0.33 6.40
CA LEU A 236 6.42 1.42 5.45
C LEU A 236 6.29 2.84 6.06
N MET A 237 5.72 2.96 7.26
CA MET A 237 5.66 4.24 7.98
C MET A 237 7.03 4.79 8.41
N PHE A 238 8.09 3.98 8.36
CA PHE A 238 9.42 4.40 8.85
C PHE A 238 10.20 5.30 7.87
N TYR A 239 9.88 5.34 6.57
CA TYR A 239 10.75 6.03 5.60
C TYR A 239 10.20 7.30 4.96
N LEU A 240 8.90 7.60 5.06
CA LEU A 240 8.33 8.82 4.43
C LEU A 240 7.53 9.72 5.38
N GLY A 241 7.17 9.27 6.59
CA GLY A 241 6.24 9.98 7.48
C GLY A 241 6.84 10.79 8.64
N ILE A 242 8.12 10.59 9.00
CA ILE A 242 8.68 11.22 10.22
C ILE A 242 9.12 12.67 9.98
N ALA A 243 9.40 13.09 8.74
CA ALA A 243 9.82 14.46 8.47
C ALA A 243 8.69 15.50 8.66
N HIS A 244 7.44 15.16 8.34
CA HIS A 244 6.35 16.15 8.34
C HIS A 244 5.64 16.29 9.69
N ILE A 245 5.61 15.24 10.52
CA ILE A 245 4.90 15.27 11.81
C ILE A 245 5.76 15.90 12.91
N VAL A 246 7.09 15.74 12.86
CA VAL A 246 8.00 16.33 13.86
C VAL A 246 8.15 17.85 13.66
N GLN A 247 8.05 18.36 12.43
CA GLN A 247 8.22 19.80 12.17
C GLN A 247 7.00 20.62 12.61
N ASN A 248 5.78 20.07 12.53
CA ASN A 248 4.57 20.75 13.00
C ASN A 248 4.38 20.74 14.52
N GLN A 249 5.01 19.81 15.26
CA GLN A 249 4.99 19.81 16.73
C GLN A 249 6.09 20.67 17.36
N LEU A 250 7.13 21.04 16.60
CA LEU A 250 8.18 21.97 17.05
C LEU A 250 7.85 23.45 16.77
N LEU A 251 6.96 23.74 15.82
CA LEU A 251 6.52 25.11 15.51
C LEU A 251 5.36 25.62 16.38
N SER A 252 4.73 24.77 17.20
CA SER A 252 3.64 25.17 18.11
C SER A 252 4.11 25.50 19.54
N LYS A 253 5.42 25.59 19.79
CA LYS A 253 5.99 26.00 21.08
C LYS A 253 6.98 27.14 20.88
N SER A 254 6.46 28.33 20.61
CA SER A 254 7.15 29.58 20.93
C SER A 254 6.43 30.22 22.14
N PRO A 255 7.14 30.56 23.23
CA PRO A 255 6.52 31.16 24.40
C PRO A 255 6.12 32.61 24.11
N VAL A 256 4.90 32.97 24.53
CA VAL A 256 4.46 34.37 24.60
C VAL A 256 5.22 35.04 25.73
N ASP A 257 5.90 36.13 25.40
CA ASP A 257 6.66 36.99 26.29
C ASP A 257 5.82 37.51 27.48
N SER A 258 6.45 37.64 28.64
CA SER A 258 6.05 38.49 29.77
C SER A 258 7.24 39.34 30.19
#